data_AF-X1FME0-F1
#
_entry.id   AF-X1FME0-F1
#
_cell.length_a   1.000
_cell.length_b   1.000
_cell.length_c   1.000
_cell.angle_alpha   90.00
_cell.angle_beta   90.00
_cell.angle_gamma   90.00
#
_symmetry.space_group_name_H-M   'P 1'
#
loop_
_entity.id
_entity.type
_entity.pdbx_description
1 polymer ?
#
loop_
_entity_poly.entity_id
_entity_poly.type
_entity_poly.pdbx_seq_one_letter_code
_entity_poly.pdbx_strand_id
1 'polypeptide(L)' 'MAKMKTREFEGVPYRLYGTAQKPDVASRVEQACQENGATTRITRRFFPPKYFIWVNIDW' A
#
# COMPACT_ATOMS: atom_id res chain seq x y z
N MET A 1 3.15 17.53 5.86
CA MET A 1 3.66 16.17 5.57
C MET A 1 2.61 15.16 6.00
N ALA A 2 1.98 14.43 5.07
CA ALA A 2 0.98 13.42 5.43
C ALA A 2 1.68 12.20 6.04
N LYS A 3 1.35 11.84 7.28
CA LYS A 3 1.87 10.62 7.92
C LYS A 3 1.37 9.41 7.14
N MET A 4 2.27 8.72 6.42
CA MET A 4 1.95 7.43 5.79
C MET A 4 1.60 6.43 6.89
N LYS A 5 0.45 5.77 6.77
CA LYS A 5 -0.01 4.79 7.74
C LYS A 5 0.75 3.49 7.52
N THR A 6 1.34 2.93 8.56
CA THR A 6 2.04 1.63 8.50
C THR A 6 1.20 0.57 9.20
N ARG A 7 1.24 -0.67 8.70
CA ARG A 7 0.58 -1.83 9.30
C ARG A 7 1.44 -3.06 9.07
N GLU A 8 1.56 -3.89 10.10
CA GLU A 8 2.21 -5.19 9.99
C GLU A 8 1.23 -6.22 9.43
N PHE A 9 1.69 -7.03 8.47
CA PHE A 9 0.99 -8.19 7.97
C PHE A 9 1.96 -9.38 7.99
N GLU A 10 1.59 -10.45 8.71
CA GLU A 10 2.42 -11.67 8.78
C GLU A 10 3.87 -11.41 9.27
N GLY A 11 4.04 -10.48 10.22
CA GLY A 11 5.36 -10.08 10.73
C GLY A 11 6.14 -9.12 9.83
N VAL A 12 5.56 -8.70 8.70
CA VAL A 12 6.21 -7.82 7.72
C VAL A 12 5.55 -6.43 7.74
N PRO A 13 6.31 -5.32 7.86
CA PRO A 13 5.76 -3.98 7.82
C PRO A 13 5.36 -3.56 6.40
N TYR A 14 4.12 -3.08 6.25
CA TYR A 14 3.63 -2.47 5.02
C TYR A 14 3.21 -1.02 5.24
N ARG A 15 3.51 -0.13 4.30
CA ARG A 15 3.00 1.25 4.25
C ARG A 15 1.77 1.34 3.37
N LEU A 16 0.81 2.18 3.79
CA LEU A 16 -0.38 2.52 3.02
C LEU A 16 -0.01 3.57 1.97
N TYR A 17 -0.07 3.18 0.71
CA TYR A 17 0.19 4.08 -0.42
C TYR A 17 -1.09 4.79 -0.88
N GLY A 18 -2.25 4.16 -0.67
CA GLY A 18 -3.52 4.83 -0.88
C GLY A 18 -4.67 3.87 -1.10
N THR A 19 -5.74 4.40 -1.68
CA THR A 19 -6.91 3.62 -2.09
C THR A 19 -6.88 3.36 -3.58
N ALA A 20 -7.25 2.15 -4.01
CA ALA A 20 -7.23 1.75 -5.42
C ALA A 20 -8.14 2.58 -6.35
N GLN A 21 -9.02 3.42 -5.78
CA GLN A 21 -9.88 4.35 -6.53
C GLN A 21 -9.16 5.65 -6.95
N LYS A 22 -7.90 5.86 -6.57
CA LYS A 22 -7.14 7.07 -6.91
C LYS A 22 -6.15 6.79 -8.04
N PRO A 23 -6.12 7.60 -9.12
CA PRO A 23 -5.27 7.36 -10.28
C PRO A 23 -3.77 7.41 -9.93
N ASP A 24 -3.36 8.31 -9.05
CA ASP A 24 -1.94 8.46 -8.64
C ASP A 24 -1.40 7.28 -7.80
N VAL A 25 -2.26 6.38 -7.30
CA VAL A 25 -1.80 5.30 -6.43
C VAL A 25 -1.14 4.19 -7.24
N ALA A 26 -1.60 3.94 -8.48
CA ALA A 26 -1.03 2.90 -9.34
C ALA A 26 0.45 3.18 -9.63
N SER A 27 0.78 4.37 -10.14
CA SER A 27 2.16 4.74 -10.47
C SER A 27 3.09 4.74 -9.26
N ARG A 28 2.62 5.16 -8.09
CA ARG A 28 3.43 5.15 -6.85
C ARG A 28 3.68 3.74 -6.34
N VAL A 29 2.75 2.83 -6.56
CA VAL A 29 2.88 1.41 -6.20
C VAL A 29 3.81 0.71 -7.18
N GLU A 30 3.65 0.94 -8.49
CA GLU A 30 4.55 0.40 -9.52
C GLU A 30 6.00 0.84 -9.28
N GLN A 31 6.21 2.14 -9.03
CA GLN A 31 7.53 2.67 -8.70
C GLN A 31 8.12 2.00 -7.45
N ALA A 32 7.32 1.85 -6.39
CA ALA A 32 7.78 1.19 -5.17
C ALA A 32 8.08 -0.30 -5.38
N CYS A 33 7.33 -1.00 -6.23
CA CYS A 33 7.66 -2.37 -6.62
C CYS A 33 8.97 -2.45 -7.42
N GLN A 34 9.20 -1.51 -8.33
CA GLN A 34 10.34 -1.54 -9.24
C GLN A 34 11.67 -1.17 -8.57
N GLU A 35 11.70 -0.14 -7.71
CA GLU A 35 12.95 0.33 -7.10
C GLU A 35 13.56 -0.66 -6.09
N ASN A 36 12.79 -1.66 -5.70
CA ASN A 36 12.80 -2.09 -4.31
C ASN A 36 12.38 -3.57 -4.18
N GLY A 37 11.70 -4.15 -5.20
CA GLY A 37 11.21 -5.53 -5.14
C GLY A 37 10.01 -5.71 -4.22
N ALA A 38 9.29 -4.62 -3.94
CA ALA A 38 8.25 -4.59 -2.93
C ALA A 38 7.08 -5.49 -3.27
N THR A 39 6.64 -6.30 -2.31
CA THR A 39 5.37 -7.01 -2.42
C THR A 39 4.21 -6.08 -2.07
N THR A 40 3.13 -6.16 -2.84
CA THR A 40 1.91 -5.39 -2.59
C THR A 40 0.85 -6.26 -1.95
N ARG A 41 0.06 -5.66 -1.06
CA ARG A 41 -1.08 -6.31 -0.42
C ARG A 41 -2.30 -5.41 -0.52
N ILE A 42 -3.40 -5.97 -0.98
CA ILE A 42 -4.68 -5.25 -1.10
C ILE A 42 -5.59 -5.69 0.05
N THR A 43 -6.14 -4.72 0.77
CA THR A 43 -7.16 -4.97 1.79
C THR A 43 -8.45 -4.27 1.43
N ARG A 44 -9.58 -4.93 1.68
CA ARG A 44 -10.92 -4.39 1.48
C ARG A 44 -11.51 -3.97 2.81
N ARG A 45 -12.07 -2.77 2.87
CA ARG A 45 -13.01 -2.36 3.92
C ARG A 45 -14.42 -2.51 3.39
N PHE A 46 -15.27 -3.17 4.16
CA PHE A 46 -16.63 -3.49 3.74
C PHE A 46 -17.58 -2.28 3.77
N PHE A 47 -17.40 -1.33 4.70
CA PHE A 47 -18.22 -0.11 4.78
C PHE A 47 -17.42 1.14 5.20
N PRO A 48 -17.41 2.22 4.39
CA PRO A 48 -17.75 2.24 2.95
C PRO A 48 -16.80 1.32 2.14
N PRO A 49 -17.23 0.78 1.00
CA PRO A 49 -16.39 -0.08 0.16
C PRO A 49 -15.17 0.67 -0.33
N LYS A 50 -14.02 0.37 0.27
CA LYS A 50 -12.72 0.95 -0.09
C LYS A 50 -11.66 -0.14 -0.14
N TYR A 51 -10.90 -0.14 -1.21
CA TYR A 51 -9.70 -0.97 -1.35
C TYR A 51 -8.49 -0.13 -0.99
N PHE A 52 -7.64 -0.66 -0.12
CA PHE A 52 -6.40 -0.04 0.32
C PHE A 52 -5.24 -0.85 -0.21
N ILE A 53 -4.27 -0.16 -0.79
CA ILE A 53 -3.04 -0.75 -1.32
C ILE A 53 -1.92 -0.48 -0.32
N TRP A 54 -1.37 -1.58 0.19
CA TRP A 54 -0.27 -1.62 1.11
C TRP A 54 0.96 -2.14 0.37
N VAL A 55 2.12 -1.54 0.62
CA VAL A 55 3.38 -1.92 0.00
C VAL A 55 4.36 -2.28 1.09
N ASN A 56 5.02 -3.43 0.95
CA ASN A 56 6.06 -3.87 1.86
C ASN A 56 7.20 -2.84 1.86
N ILE A 57 7.74 -2.55 3.04
CA ILE A 57 8.87 -1.63 3.25
C ILE A 57 10.02 -2.25 4.04
N ASP A 58 9.92 -3.53 4.35
CA ASP A 58 11.00 -4.36 4.90
C ASP A 58 11.82 -4.85 3.72
N TRP A 59 13.06 -4.37 3.64
CA TRP A 59 14.08 -4.77 2.68
C TRP A 59 15.31 -5.23 3.46
#